data_AF-A0A7W7I6R0-F1
#
_entry.id   AF-A0A7W7I6R0-F1
#
_cell.length_a   1.000
_cell.length_b   1.000
_cell.length_c   1.000
_cell.angle_alpha   90.00
_cell.angle_beta   90.00
_cell.angle_gamma   90.00
#
_symmetry.space_group_name_H-M   'P 1'
#
loop_
_entity.id
_entity.type
_entity.pdbx_description
1 polymer ?
#
loop_
_entity_poly.entity_id
_entity_poly.type
_entity_poly.pdbx_seq_one_letter_code
_entity_poly.pdbx_strand_id
1 'polypeptide(L)'
;MPDPDLWLDPDRAAGGGRDLAAAGKHLTRQRTGPGAELAALSAARPWGTDDIGQAFENNYRPIEQQVLEAWEKLGGYVEGLGDAVAEAVREATQTDHHASVRVERAYRKRS
;
A
#
# COMPACT_ATOMS: atom_id res chain seq x y z
N MET A 1 16.01 -23.41 -15.29
CA MET A 1 15.87 -22.28 -16.22
C MET A 1 16.57 -21.09 -15.58
N PRO A 2 17.34 -20.28 -16.31
CA PRO A 2 17.75 -18.98 -15.79
C PRO A 2 16.48 -18.12 -15.64
N ASP A 3 16.38 -17.38 -14.55
CA ASP A 3 15.29 -16.41 -14.33
C ASP A 3 15.24 -15.43 -15.50
N PRO A 4 14.05 -15.01 -15.96
CA PRO A 4 13.96 -13.97 -16.97
C PRO A 4 14.56 -12.69 -16.41
N ASP A 5 15.64 -12.20 -17.02
CA ASP A 5 16.25 -10.92 -16.67
C ASP A 5 15.18 -9.82 -16.74
N LEU A 6 14.68 -9.41 -15.58
CA LEU A 6 13.67 -8.40 -15.45
C LEU A 6 14.34 -7.03 -15.61
N TRP A 7 14.36 -6.52 -16.83
CA TRP A 7 14.83 -5.16 -17.14
C TRP A 7 13.82 -4.13 -16.62
N LEU A 8 13.92 -3.81 -15.34
CA LEU A 8 13.21 -2.70 -14.70
C LEU A 8 14.06 -1.43 -14.79
N ASP A 9 13.44 -0.33 -15.21
CA ASP A 9 13.98 1.02 -15.05
C ASP A 9 13.92 1.39 -13.54
N PRO A 10 15.06 1.53 -12.85
CA PRO A 10 15.09 1.77 -11.41
C PRO A 10 14.38 3.06 -11.01
N ASP A 11 14.52 4.13 -11.79
CA ASP A 11 13.92 5.42 -11.48
C ASP A 11 12.39 5.34 -11.61
N ARG A 12 11.89 4.66 -12.64
CA ARG A 12 10.45 4.39 -12.80
C ARG A 12 9.90 3.50 -11.70
N ALA A 13 10.62 2.45 -11.33
CA ALA A 13 10.20 1.54 -10.27
C ALA A 13 10.14 2.25 -8.90
N ALA A 14 11.17 3.05 -8.57
CA ALA A 14 11.17 3.88 -7.38
C ALA A 14 10.06 4.95 -7.41
N GLY A 15 9.79 5.53 -8.57
CA GLY A 15 8.66 6.43 -8.79
C GLY A 15 7.32 5.77 -8.48
N GLY A 16 7.06 4.61 -9.07
CA GLY A 16 5.83 3.83 -8.82
C GLY A 16 5.69 3.42 -7.36
N GLY A 17 6.78 3.05 -6.69
CA GLY A 17 6.79 2.78 -5.24
C GLY A 17 6.34 4.00 -4.41
N ARG A 18 6.85 5.19 -4.73
CA ARG A 18 6.41 6.44 -4.07
C ARG A 18 4.93 6.76 -4.33
N ASP A 19 4.47 6.53 -5.55
CA ASP A 19 3.06 6.77 -5.92
C ASP A 19 2.13 5.80 -5.17
N LEU A 20 2.51 4.53 -5.04
CA LEU A 20 1.80 3.56 -4.20
C LEU A 20 1.79 4.00 -2.73
N ALA A 21 2.93 4.40 -2.18
CA ALA A 21 3.01 4.89 -0.81
C ALA A 21 2.08 6.10 -0.57
N ALA A 22 2.04 7.03 -1.53
CA ALA A 22 1.14 8.18 -1.48
C ALA A 22 -0.35 7.78 -1.60
N ALA A 23 -0.68 6.80 -2.43
CA ALA A 23 -2.03 6.27 -2.57
C ALA A 23 -2.50 5.57 -1.28
N GLY A 24 -1.65 4.76 -0.65
CA GLY A 24 -1.93 4.13 0.65
C GLY A 24 -2.23 5.17 1.73
N LYS A 25 -1.38 6.20 1.86
CA LYS A 25 -1.62 7.35 2.75
C LYS A 25 -2.93 8.07 2.45
N HIS A 26 -3.28 8.22 1.17
CA HIS A 26 -4.56 8.83 0.78
C HIS A 26 -5.74 7.97 1.23
N LEU A 27 -5.69 6.65 1.01
CA LEU A 27 -6.73 5.73 1.47
C LEU A 27 -6.91 5.77 2.98
N THR A 28 -5.82 5.78 3.75
CA THR A 28 -5.85 5.92 5.21
C THR A 28 -6.50 7.23 5.62
N ARG A 29 -6.14 8.36 4.98
CA ARG A 29 -6.80 9.66 5.27
C ARG A 29 -8.29 9.64 5.01
N GLN A 30 -8.73 9.01 3.91
CA GLN A 30 -10.16 8.88 3.63
C GLN A 30 -10.87 7.99 4.65
N ARG A 31 -10.21 6.93 5.12
CA ARG A 31 -10.73 6.07 6.18
C ARG A 31 -10.86 6.80 7.51
N THR A 32 -9.90 7.64 7.89
CA THR A 32 -9.92 8.41 9.14
C THR A 32 -10.78 9.67 9.07
N GLY A 33 -11.10 10.15 7.87
CA GLY A 33 -11.99 11.30 7.64
C GLY A 33 -13.41 10.83 7.34
N PRO A 34 -13.85 10.79 6.06
CA PRO A 34 -15.19 10.34 5.69
C PRO A 34 -15.59 8.97 6.25
N GLY A 35 -14.67 8.00 6.32
CA GLY A 35 -14.97 6.69 6.90
C GLY A 35 -15.29 6.75 8.41
N ALA A 36 -14.65 7.66 9.15
CA ALA A 36 -14.94 7.87 10.56
C ALA A 36 -16.26 8.61 10.76
N GLU A 37 -16.58 9.58 9.88
CA GLU A 37 -17.88 10.25 9.86
C GLU A 37 -19.03 9.26 9.61
N LEU A 38 -18.87 8.36 8.63
CA LEU A 38 -19.84 7.31 8.36
C LEU A 38 -20.05 6.41 9.59
N ALA A 39 -18.97 5.94 10.20
CA ALA A 39 -19.05 5.10 11.41
C ALA A 39 -19.79 5.81 12.55
N ALA A 40 -19.56 7.12 12.73
CA ALA A 40 -20.24 7.92 13.75
C ALA A 40 -21.73 8.10 13.44
N LEU A 41 -22.09 8.38 12.18
CA LEU A 41 -23.49 8.49 11.76
C LEU A 41 -24.23 7.17 11.96
N SER A 42 -23.64 6.06 11.54
CA SER A 42 -24.25 4.75 11.73
C SER A 42 -24.36 4.38 13.21
N ALA A 43 -23.38 4.74 14.06
CA ALA A 43 -23.46 4.56 15.52
C ALA A 43 -24.66 5.28 16.16
N ALA A 44 -25.13 6.38 15.56
CA ALA A 44 -26.33 7.09 16.01
C ALA A 44 -27.66 6.39 15.63
N ARG A 45 -27.61 5.27 14.89
CA ARG A 45 -28.77 4.46 14.45
C ARG A 45 -29.85 5.29 13.73
N PRO A 46 -29.54 5.88 12.57
CA PRO A 46 -30.39 6.86 11.88
C PRO A 46 -31.69 6.29 11.27
N TRP A 47 -31.82 4.97 11.20
CA TRP A 47 -32.95 4.26 10.56
C TRP A 47 -34.12 3.98 11.51
N GLY A 48 -34.14 4.55 12.73
CA GLY A 48 -35.23 4.40 13.68
C GLY A 48 -35.15 3.11 14.51
N THR A 49 -36.08 2.99 15.48
CA THR A 49 -36.13 1.88 16.45
C THR A 49 -37.29 0.92 16.23
N ASP A 50 -38.09 1.15 15.18
CA ASP A 50 -39.17 0.24 14.77
C ASP A 50 -38.62 -1.04 14.13
N ASP A 51 -39.51 -1.97 13.78
CA ASP A 51 -39.12 -3.27 13.24
C ASP A 51 -38.34 -3.14 11.92
N ILE A 52 -38.66 -2.13 11.11
CA ILE A 52 -37.97 -1.84 9.84
C ILE A 52 -36.57 -1.32 10.13
N GLY A 53 -36.40 -0.36 11.04
CA GLY A 53 -35.11 0.17 11.45
C GLY A 53 -34.22 -0.89 12.09
N GLN A 54 -34.78 -1.76 12.93
CA GLN A 54 -34.03 -2.89 13.50
C GLN A 54 -33.59 -3.88 12.42
N ALA A 55 -34.47 -4.22 11.46
CA ALA A 55 -34.11 -5.08 10.35
C ALA A 55 -32.98 -4.45 9.50
N PHE A 56 -33.02 -3.15 9.25
CA PHE A 56 -31.95 -2.45 8.55
C PHE A 56 -30.63 -2.52 9.32
N GLU A 57 -30.62 -2.19 10.62
CA GLU A 57 -29.41 -2.25 11.45
C GLU A 57 -28.74 -3.62 11.40
N ASN A 58 -29.55 -4.67 11.58
CA ASN A 58 -29.07 -6.04 11.66
C ASN A 58 -28.39 -6.51 10.36
N ASN A 59 -28.81 -5.98 9.21
CA ASN A 59 -28.22 -6.31 7.92
C ASN A 59 -27.08 -5.36 7.52
N TYR A 60 -27.18 -4.08 7.88
CA TYR A 60 -26.23 -3.06 7.48
C TYR A 60 -24.96 -3.05 8.34
N ARG A 61 -25.11 -3.05 9.68
CA ARG A 61 -23.99 -2.86 10.61
C ARG A 61 -22.83 -3.83 10.39
N PRO A 62 -23.06 -5.16 10.23
CA PRO A 62 -21.94 -6.09 10.05
C PRO A 62 -21.16 -5.84 8.76
N ILE A 63 -21.86 -5.43 7.69
CA ILE A 63 -21.26 -5.15 6.39
C ILE A 63 -20.45 -3.85 6.45
N GLU A 64 -21.02 -2.80 7.06
CA GLU A 64 -20.32 -1.54 7.29
C GLU A 64 -18.99 -1.78 8.02
N GLN A 65 -19.02 -2.53 9.14
CA GLN A 65 -17.82 -2.82 9.93
C GLN A 65 -16.75 -3.55 9.10
N GLN A 66 -17.15 -4.57 8.34
CA GLN A 66 -16.24 -5.30 7.45
C GLN A 66 -15.60 -4.38 6.39
N VAL A 67 -16.38 -3.49 5.78
CA VAL A 67 -15.88 -2.54 4.79
C VAL A 67 -14.90 -1.55 5.43
N LEU A 68 -15.23 -1.00 6.60
CA LEU A 68 -14.38 -0.06 7.32
C LEU A 68 -13.06 -0.70 7.79
N GLU A 69 -13.08 -1.96 8.20
CA GLU A 69 -11.88 -2.72 8.54
C GLU A 69 -11.02 -3.05 7.30
N ALA A 70 -11.67 -3.47 6.21
CA ALA A 70 -10.97 -3.75 4.96
C ALA A 70 -10.30 -2.51 4.39
N TRP A 71 -10.97 -1.36 4.47
CA TRP A 71 -10.43 -0.07 4.04
C TRP A 71 -9.16 0.30 4.82
N GLU A 72 -9.17 0.20 6.14
CA GLU A 72 -7.99 0.45 6.98
C GLU A 72 -6.80 -0.43 6.54
N LYS A 73 -7.05 -1.73 6.34
CA LYS A 73 -6.03 -2.69 5.89
C LYS A 73 -5.49 -2.35 4.51
N LEU A 74 -6.37 -1.99 3.56
CA LEU A 74 -5.99 -1.62 2.20
C LEU A 74 -5.05 -0.41 2.17
N GLY A 75 -5.32 0.62 2.98
CA GLY A 75 -4.44 1.78 3.10
C GLY A 75 -3.04 1.38 3.54
N GLY A 76 -2.94 0.61 4.62
CA GLY A 76 -1.65 0.12 5.14
C GLY A 76 -0.90 -0.81 4.18
N TYR A 77 -1.61 -1.72 3.49
CA TYR A 77 -0.96 -2.63 2.53
C TYR A 77 -0.42 -1.91 1.31
N VAL A 78 -1.18 -0.96 0.75
CA VAL A 78 -0.74 -0.19 -0.41
C VAL A 78 0.42 0.72 -0.04
N GLU A 79 0.40 1.31 1.15
CA GLU A 79 1.51 2.11 1.67
C GLU A 79 2.78 1.25 1.83
N GLY A 80 2.67 0.14 2.55
CA GLY A 80 3.80 -0.76 2.79
C GLY A 80 4.36 -1.41 1.52
N LEU A 81 3.52 -1.69 0.52
CA LEU A 81 3.98 -2.17 -0.78
C LEU A 81 4.83 -1.10 -1.48
N GLY A 82 4.40 0.16 -1.44
CA GLY A 82 5.14 1.27 -2.01
C GLY A 82 6.53 1.43 -1.38
N ASP A 83 6.59 1.37 -0.06
CA ASP A 83 7.85 1.44 0.70
C ASP A 83 8.77 0.24 0.39
N ALA A 84 8.22 -0.97 0.31
CA ALA A 84 8.98 -2.18 -0.01
C ALA A 84 9.58 -2.13 -1.43
N VAL A 85 8.81 -1.63 -2.41
CA VAL A 85 9.31 -1.44 -3.78
C VAL A 85 10.47 -0.42 -3.80
N ALA A 86 10.31 0.70 -3.11
CA ALA A 86 11.35 1.74 -3.06
C ALA A 86 12.64 1.22 -2.40
N GLU A 87 12.54 0.40 -1.35
CA GLU A 87 13.70 -0.25 -0.72
C GLU A 87 14.36 -1.26 -1.66
N ALA A 88 13.58 -2.17 -2.25
CA ALA A 88 14.11 -3.19 -3.14
C ALA A 88 14.89 -2.59 -4.32
N VAL A 89 14.39 -1.50 -4.91
CA VAL A 89 15.09 -0.78 -5.98
C VAL A 89 16.40 -0.17 -5.49
N ARG A 90 16.41 0.39 -4.27
CA ARG A 90 17.61 0.95 -3.64
C ARG A 90 18.68 -0.12 -3.46
N GLU A 91 18.30 -1.26 -2.87
CA GLU A 91 19.20 -2.37 -2.58
C GLU A 91 19.77 -3.01 -3.85
N ALA A 92 18.93 -3.19 -4.88
CA ALA A 92 19.35 -3.70 -6.18
C ALA A 92 20.37 -2.76 -6.83
N THR A 93 20.08 -1.46 -6.87
CA THR A 93 20.98 -0.45 -7.49
C THR A 93 22.32 -0.35 -6.76
N GLN A 94 22.31 -0.42 -5.41
CA GLN A 94 23.54 -0.43 -4.61
C GLN A 94 24.37 -1.69 -4.89
N THR A 95 23.72 -2.85 -4.97
CA THR A 95 24.38 -4.13 -5.26
C THR A 95 25.06 -4.09 -6.63
N ASP A 96 24.37 -3.59 -7.65
CA ASP A 96 24.92 -3.45 -9.00
C ASP A 96 26.10 -2.47 -9.04
N HIS A 97 25.98 -1.34 -8.33
CA HIS A 97 27.09 -0.39 -8.20
C HIS A 97 28.32 -1.04 -7.55
N HIS A 98 28.17 -1.77 -6.44
CA HIS A 98 29.27 -2.45 -5.79
C HIS A 98 29.90 -3.54 -6.68
N ALA A 99 29.10 -4.27 -7.44
CA ALA A 99 29.58 -5.28 -8.39
C ALA A 99 30.41 -4.63 -9.51
N SER A 100 29.92 -3.55 -10.12
CA SER A 100 30.64 -2.83 -11.19
C SER A 100 32.01 -2.30 -10.75
N VAL A 101 32.10 -1.69 -9.56
CA VAL A 101 33.36 -1.19 -8.99
C VAL A 101 34.36 -2.32 -8.75
N ARG A 102 33.89 -3.50 -8.29
CA ARG A 102 34.75 -4.67 -8.08
C ARG A 102 35.32 -5.20 -9.40
N VAL A 103 34.49 -5.28 -10.43
CA VAL A 103 34.90 -5.70 -11.77
C VAL A 103 35.94 -4.73 -12.34
N GLU A 104 35.68 -3.42 -12.29
CA GLU A 104 36.61 -2.40 -12.78
C GLU A 104 37.98 -2.49 -12.08
N ARG A 105 38.00 -2.65 -10.75
CA ARG A 105 39.24 -2.83 -9.98
C ARG A 105 39.99 -4.11 -10.35
N ALA A 106 39.28 -5.21 -10.61
CA ALA A 106 39.91 -6.47 -11.02
C ALA A 106 40.56 -6.38 -12.40
N TYR A 107 39.89 -5.71 -13.36
CA TYR A 107 40.46 -5.45 -14.69
C TYR A 107 41.65 -4.48 -14.62
N ARG A 108 41.58 -3.42 -13.81
CA ARG A 108 42.68 -2.47 -13.63
C ARG A 108 43.94 -3.09 -13.00
N LYS A 109 43.79 -4.10 -12.13
CA LYS A 109 44.95 -4.84 -11.55
C LYS A 109 45.60 -5.85 -12.50
N ARG A 110 44.93 -6.18 -13.62
CA ARG A 110 45.41 -7.18 -14.59
C ARG A 110 46.07 -6.57 -15.84
N SER A 111 45.98 -5.25 -16.00
CA SER A 111 46.68 -4.44 -17.02
C SER A 111 47.96 -3.85 -16.46
#